data_AF-H9GKE9-F1
#
_entry.id   AF-H9GKE9-F1
#
_cell.length_a   1.000
_cell.length_b   1.000
_cell.length_c   1.000
_cell.angle_alpha   90.00
_cell.angle_beta   90.00
_cell.angle_gamma   90.00
#
_symmetry.space_group_name_H-M   'P 1'
#
loop_
_entity.id
_entity.type
_entity.pdbx_description
1 polymer ?
#
loop_
_entity_poly.entity_id
_entity_poly.type
_entity_poly.pdbx_seq_one_letter_code
_entity_poly.pdbx_strand_id
1 'polypeptide(L)'
;MFVGLNELLGETVERPERGKLTLLCADKTDASFLVHHFLSFYLKAGCKVCFVAIVQSFSHYSFVAQKLGVSLAAAKEKGQLVFLEGLKASKSILFSEGQQSDEANPFQFIR
;
A
#
# COMPACT_ATOMS: atom_id res chain seq x y z
N MET A 1 0.31 -10.73 -8.37
CA MET A 1 -0.53 -11.56 -7.50
C MET A 1 -0.11 -12.99 -7.69
N PHE A 2 0.14 -13.71 -6.59
CA PHE A 2 0.54 -15.12 -6.60
C PHE A 2 -0.74 -15.96 -6.48
N VAL A 3 -1.13 -16.66 -7.55
CA VAL A 3 -2.44 -17.35 -7.61
C VAL A 3 -2.56 -18.44 -6.56
N GLY A 4 -1.53 -19.27 -6.35
CA GLY A 4 -1.57 -20.31 -5.31
C GLY A 4 -1.73 -19.77 -3.89
N LEU A 5 -1.38 -18.50 -3.64
CA LEU A 5 -1.61 -17.89 -2.32
C LEU A 5 -3.09 -17.53 -2.12
N ASN A 6 -3.81 -17.16 -3.18
CA ASN A 6 -5.25 -16.90 -3.09
C ASN A 6 -6.00 -18.15 -2.60
N GLU A 7 -5.65 -19.31 -3.13
CA GLU A 7 -6.25 -20.60 -2.75
C GLU A 7 -5.99 -20.91 -1.27
N LEU A 8 -4.75 -20.70 -0.81
CA LEU A 8 -4.35 -20.90 0.59
C LEU A 8 -5.05 -19.94 1.55
N LEU A 9 -5.32 -18.71 1.11
CA LEU A 9 -6.02 -17.69 1.91
C LEU A 9 -7.55 -17.78 1.78
N GLY A 10 -8.08 -18.61 0.88
CA GLY A 10 -9.50 -18.70 0.56
C GLY A 10 -10.05 -17.42 -0.09
N GLU A 11 -9.21 -16.64 -0.75
CA GLU A 11 -9.57 -15.32 -1.31
C GLU A 11 -9.79 -15.40 -2.83
N THR A 12 -10.79 -14.68 -3.33
CA THR A 12 -11.04 -14.53 -4.77
C THR A 12 -11.07 -13.06 -5.17
N VAL A 13 -10.46 -12.76 -6.31
CA VAL A 13 -10.40 -11.40 -6.88
C VAL A 13 -11.79 -10.87 -7.22
N GLU A 14 -12.76 -11.76 -7.51
CA GLU A 14 -14.12 -11.38 -7.87
C GLU A 14 -14.92 -10.82 -6.68
N ARG A 15 -14.63 -11.31 -5.47
CA ARG A 15 -15.32 -10.93 -4.23
C ARG A 15 -14.34 -10.85 -3.06
N PRO A 16 -13.55 -9.76 -2.97
CA PRO A 16 -12.74 -9.50 -1.79
C PRO A 16 -13.61 -9.40 -0.53
N GLU A 17 -13.17 -10.04 0.54
CA GLU A 17 -13.85 -9.99 1.84
C GLU A 17 -13.77 -8.56 2.43
N ARG A 18 -14.89 -8.06 2.97
CA ARG A 18 -14.96 -6.71 3.55
C ARG A 18 -14.83 -6.78 5.06
N GLY A 19 -14.20 -5.75 5.65
CA GLY A 19 -14.05 -5.65 7.12
C GLY A 19 -12.99 -6.58 7.71
N LYS A 20 -12.22 -7.27 6.87
CA LYS A 20 -11.11 -8.12 7.30
C LYS A 20 -9.87 -7.27 7.61
N LEU A 21 -9.23 -7.55 8.75
CA LEU A 21 -7.92 -7.05 9.09
C LEU A 21 -6.91 -8.19 8.96
N THR A 22 -5.86 -7.97 8.17
CA THR A 22 -4.76 -8.94 8.02
C THR A 22 -3.48 -8.33 8.55
N LEU A 23 -2.96 -8.91 9.63
CA LEU A 23 -1.66 -8.56 10.19
C LEU A 23 -0.58 -9.47 9.59
N LEU A 24 0.44 -8.87 9.00
CA LEU A 24 1.61 -9.58 8.48
C LEU A 24 2.76 -9.46 9.47
N CYS A 25 3.20 -10.60 10.01
CA CYS A 25 4.36 -10.69 10.90
C CYS A 25 5.42 -11.57 10.25
N ALA A 26 6.65 -11.09 10.19
CA ALA A 26 7.80 -11.86 9.77
C ALA A 26 9.00 -11.48 10.63
N ASP A 27 9.76 -12.49 11.08
CA ASP A 27 10.89 -12.31 11.98
C ASP A 27 12.25 -12.47 11.24
N LYS A 28 12.42 -13.60 10.54
CA LYS A 28 13.68 -14.05 9.94
C LYS A 28 13.58 -14.22 8.43
N THR A 29 12.42 -13.94 7.86
CA THR A 29 12.14 -14.10 6.44
C THR A 29 11.55 -12.82 5.87
N ASP A 30 11.85 -12.56 4.60
CA ASP A 30 11.27 -11.43 3.90
C ASP A 30 9.85 -11.79 3.42
N ALA A 31 8.84 -11.23 4.10
CA ALA A 31 7.44 -11.36 3.75
C ALA A 31 6.90 -10.19 2.92
N SER A 32 7.77 -9.30 2.41
CA SER A 32 7.37 -8.13 1.59
C SER A 32 6.57 -8.52 0.34
N PHE A 33 6.80 -9.72 -0.20
CA PHE A 33 6.03 -10.26 -1.33
C PHE A 33 4.53 -10.34 -1.05
N LEU A 34 4.12 -10.51 0.22
CA LEU A 34 2.71 -10.51 0.63
C LEU A 34 2.08 -9.13 0.46
N VAL A 35 2.82 -8.06 0.73
CA VAL A 35 2.35 -6.68 0.50
C VAL A 35 2.11 -6.47 -1.00
N HIS A 36 3.04 -6.91 -1.84
CA HIS A 36 2.87 -6.86 -3.31
C HIS A 36 1.71 -7.73 -3.80
N HIS A 37 1.49 -8.87 -3.15
CA HIS A 37 0.35 -9.73 -3.41
C HIS A 37 -0.97 -8.98 -3.17
N PHE A 38 -1.19 -8.47 -1.96
CA PHE A 38 -2.44 -7.78 -1.61
C PHE A 38 -2.66 -6.53 -2.46
N LEU A 39 -1.62 -5.70 -2.66
CA LEU A 39 -1.73 -4.53 -3.52
C LEU A 39 -2.20 -4.90 -4.93
N SER A 40 -1.60 -5.94 -5.53
CA SER A 40 -2.02 -6.42 -6.85
C SER A 40 -3.41 -7.04 -6.84
N PHE A 41 -3.75 -7.79 -5.79
CA PHE A 41 -5.04 -8.47 -5.63
C PHE A 41 -6.18 -7.45 -5.63
N TYR A 42 -6.14 -6.46 -4.74
CA TYR A 42 -7.21 -5.47 -4.61
C TYR A 42 -7.34 -4.57 -5.84
N LEU A 43 -6.23 -4.21 -6.49
CA LEU A 43 -6.27 -3.45 -7.75
C LEU A 43 -6.86 -4.29 -8.90
N LYS A 44 -6.55 -5.58 -8.98
CA LYS A 44 -7.19 -6.47 -9.97
C LYS A 44 -8.66 -6.71 -9.70
N ALA A 45 -9.07 -6.66 -8.42
CA ALA A 45 -10.47 -6.70 -8.01
C ALA A 45 -11.23 -5.39 -8.27
N GLY A 46 -10.57 -4.36 -8.84
CA GLY A 46 -11.18 -3.06 -9.13
C GLY A 46 -11.50 -2.24 -7.88
N CYS A 47 -10.92 -2.59 -6.73
CA CYS A 47 -11.12 -1.84 -5.48
C CYS A 47 -10.35 -0.51 -5.50
N LYS A 48 -10.88 0.51 -4.84
CA LYS A 48 -10.09 1.69 -4.51
C LYS A 48 -9.09 1.32 -3.41
N VAL A 49 -7.83 1.64 -3.63
CA VAL A 49 -6.73 1.30 -2.73
C VAL A 49 -6.07 2.57 -2.22
N CYS A 50 -6.01 2.71 -0.89
CA CYS A 50 -5.13 3.66 -0.23
C CYS A 50 -3.89 2.89 0.23
N PHE A 51 -2.73 3.21 -0.34
CA PHE A 51 -1.49 2.51 -0.05
C PHE A 51 -0.50 3.45 0.64
N VAL A 52 -0.29 3.20 1.93
CA VAL A 52 0.67 3.93 2.77
C VAL A 52 1.98 3.15 2.80
N ALA A 53 3.00 3.68 2.13
CA ALA A 53 4.32 3.09 2.09
C ALA A 53 5.29 3.87 2.97
N ILE A 54 5.92 3.19 3.93
CA ILE A 54 6.88 3.82 4.85
C ILE A 54 8.32 3.52 4.43
N VAL A 55 8.60 2.28 4.01
CA VAL A 55 9.98 1.81 3.80
C VAL A 55 10.43 1.95 2.34
N GLN A 56 9.58 1.60 1.39
CA GLN A 56 9.93 1.54 -0.04
C GLN A 56 9.21 2.64 -0.83
N SER A 57 9.83 3.11 -1.91
CA SER A 57 9.31 4.18 -2.75
C SER A 57 8.22 3.70 -3.72
N PHE A 58 7.44 4.63 -4.28
CA PHE A 58 6.46 4.34 -5.32
C PHE A 58 7.07 3.58 -6.53
N SER A 59 8.29 3.93 -6.92
CA SER A 59 8.97 3.31 -8.06
C SER A 59 9.26 1.83 -7.83
N HIS A 60 9.67 1.46 -6.61
CA HIS A 60 9.90 0.06 -6.24
C HIS A 60 8.61 -0.75 -6.37
N TYR A 61 7.52 -0.28 -5.77
CA TYR A 61 6.22 -0.94 -5.87
C TYR A 61 5.70 -1.00 -7.30
N SER A 62 5.91 0.04 -8.10
CA SER A 62 5.48 0.09 -9.50
C SER A 62 6.17 -0.96 -10.35
N PHE A 63 7.49 -1.14 -10.19
CA PHE A 63 8.23 -2.14 -10.94
C PHE A 63 7.78 -3.58 -10.61
N VAL A 64 7.57 -3.87 -9.32
CA VAL A 64 7.07 -5.20 -8.90
C VAL A 64 5.63 -5.43 -9.37
N ALA A 65 4.74 -4.44 -9.19
CA ALA A 65 3.35 -4.53 -9.63
C ALA A 65 3.24 -4.75 -11.15
N GLN A 66 4.09 -4.10 -11.94
CA GLN A 66 4.12 -4.28 -13.39
C GLN A 66 4.42 -5.72 -13.78
N LYS A 67 5.37 -6.37 -13.11
CA LYS A 67 5.66 -7.81 -13.29
C LYS A 67 4.48 -8.70 -12.91
N LEU A 68 3.64 -8.24 -11.99
CA LEU A 68 2.42 -8.91 -11.55
C LEU A 68 1.20 -8.60 -12.43
N GLY A 69 1.39 -7.85 -13.53
CA GLY A 69 0.36 -7.49 -14.50
C GLY A 69 -0.53 -6.32 -14.06
N VAL A 70 -0.02 -5.43 -13.19
CA VAL A 70 -0.75 -4.25 -12.70
C VAL A 70 0.10 -3.00 -12.90
N SER A 71 -0.47 -1.95 -13.52
CA SER A 71 0.19 -0.65 -13.60
C SER A 71 -0.29 0.27 -12.48
N LEU A 72 0.57 0.56 -11.49
CA LEU A 72 0.23 1.48 -10.40
C LEU A 72 0.05 2.92 -10.90
N ALA A 73 0.81 3.33 -11.90
CA ALA A 73 0.67 4.65 -12.51
C ALA A 73 -0.72 4.83 -13.14
N ALA A 74 -1.17 3.84 -13.93
CA ALA A 74 -2.51 3.87 -14.53
C ALA A 74 -3.62 3.78 -13.47
N ALA A 75 -3.42 2.99 -12.40
CA ALA A 75 -4.37 2.93 -11.30
C ALA A 75 -4.48 4.28 -10.56
N LYS A 76 -3.36 4.98 -10.40
CA LYS A 76 -3.31 6.32 -9.79
C LYS A 76 -3.99 7.37 -10.66
N GLU A 77 -3.70 7.38 -11.96
CA GLU A 77 -4.33 8.29 -12.94
C GLU A 77 -5.85 8.12 -12.98
N LYS A 78 -6.34 6.86 -12.91
CA LYS A 78 -7.77 6.53 -12.84
C LYS A 78 -8.43 6.81 -11.48
N GLY A 79 -7.68 7.35 -10.51
CA GLY A 79 -8.18 7.58 -9.15
C GLY A 79 -8.51 6.29 -8.36
N GLN A 80 -8.03 5.14 -8.84
CA GLN A 80 -8.19 3.86 -8.15
C GLN A 80 -7.16 3.69 -7.03
N LEU A 81 -5.95 4.23 -7.22
CA LEU A 81 -4.86 4.14 -6.24
C LEU A 81 -4.50 5.53 -5.71
N VAL A 82 -4.52 5.68 -4.38
CA VAL A 82 -3.85 6.78 -3.67
C VAL A 82 -2.58 6.22 -3.03
N PHE A 83 -1.42 6.80 -3.34
CA PHE A 83 -0.14 6.39 -2.77
C PHE A 83 0.39 7.47 -1.84
N LEU A 84 0.69 7.09 -0.60
CA LEU A 84 1.21 7.98 0.43
C LEU A 84 2.63 7.56 0.81
N GLU A 85 3.60 8.43 0.55
CA GLU A 85 4.99 8.31 1.02
C GLU A 85 5.05 8.66 2.52
N GLY A 86 4.72 7.70 3.37
CA GLY A 86 4.52 7.91 4.81
C GLY A 86 5.75 8.46 5.52
N LEU A 87 6.94 7.95 5.21
CA LEU A 87 8.18 8.45 5.82
C LEU A 87 8.52 9.88 5.37
N LYS A 88 8.26 10.22 4.11
CA LYS A 88 8.47 11.58 3.61
C LYS A 88 7.50 12.55 4.26
N ALA A 89 6.24 12.15 4.43
CA ALA A 89 5.20 12.94 5.08
C ALA A 89 5.49 13.17 6.57
N SER A 90 6.01 12.14 7.27
CA SER A 90 6.31 12.22 8.70
C SER A 90 7.54 13.08 9.03
N LYS A 91 8.45 13.33 8.07
CA LYS A 91 9.62 14.19 8.29
C LYS A 91 9.24 15.57 8.83
N SER A 92 8.19 16.18 8.28
CA SER A 92 7.71 17.47 8.76
C SER A 92 7.24 17.37 10.21
N ILE A 93 6.44 16.38 10.59
CA ILE A 93 5.90 16.27 11.95
C ILE A 93 6.98 15.92 12.99
N LEU A 94 7.86 14.99 12.65
CA LEU A 94 8.89 14.48 13.56
C LEU A 94 10.02 15.49 13.78
N PHE A 95 10.33 16.30 12.77
CA PHE A 95 11.48 17.22 12.78
C PHE A 95 11.12 18.69 12.57
N SER A 96 9.83 19.07 12.63
CA SER A 96 9.44 20.49 12.61
C SER A 96 9.82 21.16 13.92
N GLU A 97 10.98 21.82 13.88
CA GLU A 97 11.26 22.98 14.71
C GLU A 97 10.43 24.17 14.18
N GLY A 98 9.21 24.33 14.70
CA GLY A 98 8.55 25.64 14.73
C GLY A 98 7.80 26.16 13.49
N GLN A 99 7.24 25.33 12.61
CA GLN A 99 6.30 25.84 11.58
C GLN A 99 4.96 25.10 11.58
N GLN A 100 3.93 25.78 12.09
CA GLN A 100 2.53 25.44 11.87
C GLN A 100 2.25 25.62 10.36
N SER A 101 2.07 24.52 9.63
CA SER A 101 1.56 24.54 8.27
C SER A 101 0.03 24.44 8.32
N ASP A 102 -0.67 25.35 7.64
CA ASP A 102 -2.15 25.46 7.58
C ASP A 102 -2.85 24.30 6.84
N GLU A 103 -2.11 23.35 6.27
CA GLU A 103 -2.66 22.13 5.68
C GLU A 103 -2.78 21.02 6.72
N ALA A 104 -3.97 20.41 6.82
CA ALA A 104 -4.25 19.29 7.72
C ALA A 104 -3.37 18.07 7.37
N ASN A 105 -2.20 17.99 8.00
CA ASN A 105 -1.29 16.87 7.78
C ASN A 105 -1.87 15.58 8.38
N PRO A 106 -2.07 14.51 7.60
CA PRO A 106 -2.72 13.27 8.06
C PRO A 106 -1.96 12.53 9.16
N PHE A 107 -0.71 12.91 9.46
CA PHE A 107 0.13 12.25 10.47
C PHE A 107 0.35 13.09 11.75
N GLN A 108 -0.43 14.15 11.99
CA GLN A 108 -0.30 15.00 13.19
C GLN A 108 -0.38 14.23 14.53
N PHE A 109 -1.02 13.06 14.55
CA PHE A 109 -1.20 12.21 15.74
C PHE A 109 0.08 11.51 16.24
N ILE A 110 1.20 11.58 15.51
CA ILE A 110 2.44 10.87 15.87
C ILE A 110 3.23 11.58 17.00
N ARG A 111 2.81 12.78 17.42
CA ARG A 111 3.44 13.54 18.51
C ARG A 111 3.04 13.08 19.91
#